data_AF-A0A9E2ZS77-F1
#
_entry.id   AF-A0A9E2ZS77-F1
#
_cell.length_a   1.000
_cell.length_b   1.000
_cell.length_c   1.000
_cell.angle_alpha   90.00
_cell.angle_beta   90.00
_cell.angle_gamma   90.00
#
_symmetry.space_group_name_H-M   'P 1'
#
loop_
_entity.id
_entity.type
_entity.pdbx_description
1 polymer ?
#
loop_
_entity_poly.entity_id
_entity_poly.type
_entity_poly.pdbx_seq_one_letter_code
_entity_poly.pdbx_strand_id
1 'polypeptide(L)'
;MGSLSPWHWAIIAVVVIVLFGSKKLPDAARSLGKSLRIFKSEVRELQNEGKPQPAPPPATPVESERVEHPAPPAPEQNHTDAKPA
;
A
#
# COMPACT_ATOMS: atom_id res chain seq x y z
N MET A 1 -45.82 3.38 6.07
CA MET A 1 -44.92 2.26 5.71
C MET A 1 -43.53 2.82 5.41
N GLY A 2 -42.78 3.25 6.44
CA GLY A 2 -41.58 4.09 6.30
C GLY A 2 -40.28 3.37 6.65
N SER A 3 -40.04 2.21 6.05
CA SER A 3 -38.88 1.34 6.33
C SER A 3 -37.52 1.91 5.87
N LEU A 4 -37.49 3.14 5.33
CA LEU A 4 -36.30 3.78 4.79
C LEU A 4 -35.89 5.06 5.54
N SER A 5 -36.40 5.29 6.75
CA SER A 5 -35.98 6.45 7.53
C SER A 5 -34.54 6.26 8.01
N PRO A 6 -33.61 7.19 7.73
CA PRO A 6 -32.24 7.16 8.25
C PRO A 6 -32.17 6.99 9.78
N TRP A 7 -33.25 7.38 10.47
CA TRP A 7 -33.42 7.20 11.90
C TRP A 7 -33.36 5.74 12.36
N HIS A 8 -33.86 4.79 11.56
CA HIS A 8 -33.80 3.36 11.89
C HIS A 8 -32.36 2.83 11.87
N TRP A 9 -31.59 3.24 10.85
CA TRP A 9 -30.18 2.87 10.73
C TRP A 9 -29.33 3.45 11.87
N ALA A 10 -29.63 4.66 12.33
CA ALA A 10 -28.96 5.25 13.49
C ALA A 10 -29.19 4.41 14.75
N ILE A 11 -30.42 3.95 14.99
CA ILE A 11 -30.73 3.09 16.16
C ILE A 11 -29.95 1.77 16.08
N ILE A 12 -29.93 1.12 14.91
CA ILE A 12 -29.16 -0.12 14.72
C ILE A 12 -27.67 0.12 14.97
N ALA A 13 -27.10 1.20 14.44
CA ALA A 13 -25.70 1.55 14.66
C ALA A 13 -25.39 1.75 16.15
N VAL A 14 -26.27 2.43 16.90
CA VAL A 14 -26.14 2.60 18.35
C VAL A 14 -26.17 1.26 19.06
N VAL A 15 -27.11 0.37 18.72
CA VAL A 15 -27.20 -0.97 19.32
C VAL A 15 -25.90 -1.76 19.06
N VAL A 16 -25.39 -1.76 17.83
CA VAL A 16 -24.12 -2.44 17.50
C VAL A 16 -22.95 -1.86 18.30
N ILE A 17 -22.87 -0.53 18.45
CA ILE A 17 -21.83 0.11 19.28
C ILE A 17 -21.94 -0.32 20.75
N VAL A 18 -23.15 -0.46 21.29
CA VAL A 18 -23.36 -0.89 22.67
C VAL A 18 -22.96 -2.36 22.87
N LEU A 19 -23.30 -3.25 21.93
CA LEU A 19 -22.97 -4.68 22.02
C LEU A 19 -21.48 -4.96 21.83
N PHE A 20 -20.86 -4.34 20.82
CA PHE A 20 -19.46 -4.59 20.47
C PHE A 20 -18.48 -3.64 21.19
N GLY A 21 -18.97 -2.50 21.68
CA GLY A 21 -18.18 -1.46 22.32
C GLY A 21 -17.55 -0.48 21.32
N SER A 22 -17.34 0.76 21.77
CA SER A 22 -16.81 1.87 20.97
C SER A 22 -15.38 1.66 20.45
N LYS A 23 -14.60 0.76 21.05
CA LYS A 23 -13.22 0.45 20.61
C LYS A 23 -13.14 -0.66 19.56
N LYS A 24 -14.06 -1.63 19.55
CA LYS A 24 -13.96 -2.81 18.66
C LYS A 24 -14.51 -2.56 17.27
N LEU A 25 -15.55 -1.74 17.17
CA LEU A 25 -16.18 -1.38 15.89
C LEU A 25 -15.22 -0.60 14.95
N PRO A 26 -14.53 0.47 15.39
CA PRO A 26 -13.58 1.18 14.52
C PRO A 26 -12.30 0.37 14.25
N ASP A 27 -11.89 -0.48 15.17
CA ASP A 27 -10.71 -1.34 15.01
C ASP A 27 -10.97 -2.43 13.94
N ALA A 28 -12.12 -3.11 14.03
CA ALA A 28 -12.58 -4.06 13.02
C ALA A 28 -12.83 -3.37 11.67
N ALA A 29 -13.47 -2.20 11.65
CA ALA A 29 -13.66 -1.45 10.40
C ALA A 29 -12.32 -1.03 9.77
N ARG A 30 -11.30 -0.67 10.57
CA ARG A 30 -9.95 -0.36 10.07
C ARG A 30 -9.24 -1.59 9.52
N SER A 31 -9.29 -2.74 10.19
CA SER A 31 -8.66 -3.96 9.69
C SER A 31 -9.32 -4.46 8.41
N LEU A 32 -10.66 -4.53 8.40
CA LEU A 32 -11.46 -4.89 7.23
C LEU A 32 -11.25 -3.89 6.08
N GLY A 33 -11.20 -2.59 6.38
CA GLY A 33 -10.96 -1.55 5.38
C GLY A 33 -9.58 -1.62 4.72
N LYS A 34 -8.54 -2.02 5.45
CA LYS A 34 -7.20 -2.27 4.89
C LYS A 34 -7.24 -3.44 3.90
N SER A 35 -7.84 -4.57 4.28
CA SER A 35 -7.98 -5.74 3.40
C SER A 35 -8.81 -5.40 2.16
N LEU A 36 -9.92 -4.68 2.33
CA LEU A 36 -10.78 -4.26 1.21
C LEU A 36 -10.07 -3.27 0.29
N ARG A 37 -9.18 -2.40 0.80
CA ARG A 37 -8.39 -1.48 -0.02
C ARG A 37 -7.41 -2.22 -0.92
N ILE A 38 -6.70 -3.21 -0.39
CA ILE A 38 -5.76 -4.03 -1.17
C ILE A 38 -6.52 -4.77 -2.26
N PHE A 39 -7.60 -5.46 -1.89
CA PHE A 39 -8.47 -6.15 -2.84
C PHE A 39 -9.05 -5.20 -3.90
N LYS A 40 -9.48 -4.00 -3.52
CA LYS A 40 -9.98 -2.98 -4.45
C LYS A 40 -8.91 -2.53 -5.43
N SER A 41 -7.66 -2.36 -4.99
CA SER A 41 -6.54 -1.99 -5.85
C SER A 41 -6.24 -3.08 -6.87
N GLU A 42 -6.12 -4.33 -6.42
CA GLU A 42 -5.87 -5.48 -7.30
C GLU A 42 -7.01 -5.68 -8.31
N VAL A 43 -8.27 -5.63 -7.86
CA VAL A 43 -9.43 -5.73 -8.75
C VAL A 43 -9.48 -4.58 -9.77
N ARG A 44 -9.04 -3.37 -9.38
CA ARG A 44 -9.02 -2.21 -10.27
C ARG A 44 -7.88 -2.29 -11.29
N GLU A 45 -6.75 -2.87 -10.91
CA GLU A 45 -5.65 -3.18 -11.81
C GLU A 45 -6.11 -4.17 -12.88
N LEU A 46 -6.68 -5.31 -12.47
CA LEU A 46 -7.27 -6.31 -13.38
C LEU A 46 -8.34 -5.71 -14.31
N GLN A 47 -9.16 -4.78 -13.81
CA GLN A 47 -10.17 -4.09 -14.62
C GLN A 47 -9.56 -3.07 -15.61
N ASN A 48 -8.41 -2.48 -15.28
CA ASN A 48 -7.72 -1.52 -16.13
C ASN A 48 -6.83 -2.18 -17.19
N GLU A 49 -6.33 -3.40 -16.96
CA GLU A 49 -5.57 -4.15 -17.99
C GLU A 49 -6.43 -4.51 -19.22
N GLY A 50 -7.75 -4.44 -19.12
CA GLY A 50 -8.69 -4.58 -20.23
C GLY A 50 -9.01 -3.31 -21.02
N LYS A 51 -8.36 -2.16 -20.71
CA LYS A 51 -8.58 -0.88 -21.40
C LYS A 51 -7.24 -0.33 -21.89
N PRO A 52 -7.07 0.03 -23.18
CA PRO A 52 -5.84 0.65 -23.64
C PRO A 52 -5.73 2.05 -23.02
N GLN A 53 -4.92 2.18 -21.98
CA GLN A 53 -4.56 3.48 -21.43
C GLN A 53 -3.43 4.06 -22.28
N PRO A 54 -3.52 5.31 -22.77
CA PRO A 54 -2.42 5.97 -23.46
C PRO A 54 -1.18 6.03 -22.55
N ALA A 55 -0.04 5.61 -23.08
CA ALA A 55 1.23 5.62 -22.36
C ALA A 55 1.56 7.03 -21.80
N PRO A 56 2.04 7.14 -20.55
CA PRO A 56 2.63 8.38 -20.07
C PRO A 56 3.88 8.72 -20.90
N PRO A 57 4.17 10.02 -21.16
CA PRO A 57 5.45 10.39 -21.77
C PRO A 57 6.61 9.92 -20.86
N PRO A 58 7.73 9.48 -21.44
CA PRO A 58 8.85 8.96 -20.68
C PRO A 58 9.39 10.04 -19.74
N ALA A 59 9.30 9.80 -18.43
CA ALA A 59 10.03 10.57 -17.45
C ALA A 59 11.52 10.26 -17.63
N THR A 60 12.27 11.27 -18.04
CA THR A 60 13.73 11.32 -17.94
C THR A 60 14.13 10.89 -16.52
N PRO A 61 15.09 9.95 -16.37
CA PRO A 61 15.57 9.55 -15.06
C PRO A 61 16.27 10.74 -14.43
N VAL A 62 15.58 11.44 -13.53
CA VAL A 62 16.19 12.44 -12.66
C VAL A 62 16.96 11.65 -11.60
N GLU A 63 18.21 11.37 -11.98
CA GLU A 63 19.39 11.50 -11.14
C GLU A 63 19.08 11.51 -9.65
N SER A 64 19.25 10.34 -9.00
CA SER A 64 19.46 10.25 -7.57
C SER A 64 20.52 11.28 -7.21
N GLU A 65 20.09 12.36 -6.55
CA GLU A 65 20.94 13.28 -5.81
C GLU A 65 21.64 12.45 -4.72
N ARG A 66 22.71 11.78 -5.15
CA ARG A 66 23.72 11.17 -4.30
C ARG A 66 24.34 12.35 -3.58
N VAL A 67 23.79 12.66 -2.41
CA VAL A 67 24.45 13.53 -1.44
C VAL A 67 25.87 13.01 -1.29
N GLU A 68 26.76 13.79 -1.89
CA GLU A 68 28.18 13.93 -1.66
C GLU A 68 28.64 13.22 -0.38
N HIS A 69 29.10 11.98 -0.52
CA HIS A 69 30.08 11.43 0.41
C HIS A 69 31.42 11.53 -0.32
N PRO A 70 32.34 12.41 0.12
CA PRO A 70 33.66 12.52 -0.47
C PRO A 70 34.39 11.18 -0.29
N ALA A 71 34.99 10.70 -1.38
CA ALA A 71 35.91 9.57 -1.45
C ALA A 71 37.26 9.89 -0.72
N PRO A 72 38.34 9.09 -0.81
CA PRO A 72 38.61 7.62 -0.93
C PRO A 72 39.58 7.17 0.22
N PRO A 73 40.20 5.94 0.33
CA PRO A 73 40.56 4.98 -0.71
C PRO A 73 40.31 3.48 -0.42
N ALA A 74 40.39 2.72 -1.51
CA ALA A 74 40.41 1.27 -1.56
C ALA A 74 41.52 0.65 -0.68
N PRO A 75 41.30 -0.61 -0.27
CA PRO A 75 42.20 -1.65 -0.77
C PRO A 75 41.41 -2.72 -1.50
N GLU A 76 41.51 -2.63 -2.81
CA GLU A 76 41.74 -3.73 -3.74
C GLU A 76 42.36 -4.97 -3.04
N GLN A 77 41.54 -5.99 -2.78
CA GLN A 77 42.02 -7.36 -2.53
C GLN A 77 41.61 -8.16 -3.76
N ASN A 78 42.36 -7.88 -4.82
CA ASN A 78 42.24 -8.54 -6.09
C ASN A 78 42.56 -10.03 -5.91
N HIS A 79 41.73 -10.81 -6.58
CA HIS A 79 41.93 -12.19 -6.93
C HIS A 79 43.30 -12.33 -7.63
N THR A 80 44.28 -12.94 -6.98
CA THR A 80 45.58 -13.36 -7.55
C THR A 80 46.13 -14.42 -6.59
N ASP A 81 45.98 -15.69 -6.96
CA ASP A 81 47.09 -16.50 -7.47
C ASP A 81 48.16 -16.76 -6.40
N ALA A 82 48.11 -17.96 -5.81
CA ALA A 82 49.30 -18.77 -5.52
C ALA A 82 48.81 -20.13 -4.97
N LYS A 83 48.72 -21.21 -5.78
CA LYS A 83 49.79 -22.18 -6.09
C LYS A 83 50.00 -23.22 -4.95
N PRO A 84 50.76 -24.31 -5.15
CA PRO A 84 50.29 -25.67 -5.35
C PRO A 84 50.87 -26.63 -4.28
N ALA A 85 50.83 -27.94 -4.58
CA ALA A 85 51.49 -29.08 -3.93
C ALA A 85 50.59 -29.96 -3.05
#